data_AF-A0A061N9M5-F1
#
_entry.id   AF-A0A061N9M5-F1
#
_cell.length_a   1.000
_cell.length_b   1.000
_cell.length_c   1.000
_cell.angle_alpha   90.00
_cell.angle_beta   90.00
_cell.angle_gamma   90.00
#
_symmetry.space_group_name_H-M   'P 1'
#
loop_
_entity.id
_entity.type
_entity.pdbx_description
1 polymer ?
#
loop_
_entity_poly.entity_id
_entity_poly.type
_entity_poly.pdbx_seq_one_letter_code
_entity_poly.pdbx_strand_id
1 'polypeptide(L)'
;MKGFLNEWKAILKNKKMSIGILGIMVIPVLYGGLLLWAFWDPYGEIENLPVAIVNEDTGTEVNDEFIHAGDEFVETLFDDESFQFELTDYETAQQGLTDFEYYFFCSCTRRLF
;
A
#
# COMPACT_ATOMS: atom_id res chain seq x y z
N MET A 1 -21.09 45.90 0.36
CA MET A 1 -20.18 44.95 1.07
C MET A 1 -20.35 44.91 2.59
N LYS A 2 -20.53 46.03 3.32
CA LYS A 2 -20.64 46.01 4.80
C LYS A 2 -21.91 45.34 5.36
N GLY A 3 -23.03 45.36 4.62
CA GLY A 3 -24.28 44.69 5.03
C GLY A 3 -24.12 43.17 5.19
N PHE A 4 -23.48 42.53 4.22
CA PHE A 4 -23.26 41.08 4.21
C PHE A 4 -22.42 40.59 5.40
N LEU A 5 -21.37 41.32 5.78
CA LEU A 5 -20.53 41.00 6.95
C LEU A 5 -21.29 41.13 8.29
N ASN A 6 -22.23 42.08 8.38
CA ASN A 6 -23.02 42.28 9.59
C ASN A 6 -24.10 41.20 9.76
N GLU A 7 -24.69 40.74 8.66
CA GLU A 7 -25.63 39.60 8.65
C GLU A 7 -24.93 38.29 9.06
N TRP A 8 -23.72 38.03 8.53
CA TRP A 8 -22.91 36.89 8.95
C TRP A 8 -22.56 36.90 10.44
N LYS A 9 -22.21 38.08 11.01
CA LYS A 9 -22.01 38.23 12.46
C LYS A 9 -23.29 37.99 13.26
N ALA A 10 -24.44 38.39 12.77
CA ALA A 10 -25.72 38.17 13.44
C ALA A 10 -26.11 36.68 13.49
N ILE A 11 -25.83 35.94 12.42
CA ILE A 11 -26.05 34.48 12.34
C ILE A 11 -25.11 33.73 13.31
N LEU A 12 -23.84 34.12 13.38
CA LEU A 12 -22.85 33.53 14.31
C LEU A 12 -23.12 33.88 15.79
N LYS A 13 -23.85 34.96 16.07
CA LYS A 13 -24.20 35.36 17.44
C LYS A 13 -25.39 34.56 18.00
N ASN A 14 -26.21 33.98 17.13
CA ASN A 14 -27.39 33.19 17.51
C ASN A 14 -27.03 31.72 17.76
N LYS A 15 -26.76 31.38 19.02
CA LYS A 15 -26.28 30.05 19.46
C LYS A 15 -27.08 28.86 18.89
N LYS A 16 -28.41 28.96 18.80
CA LYS A 16 -29.26 27.89 18.23
C LYS A 16 -29.05 27.68 16.73
N MET A 17 -28.91 28.77 15.97
CA MET A 17 -28.70 28.73 14.51
C MET A 17 -27.26 28.31 14.17
N SER A 18 -26.28 28.79 14.94
CA SER A 18 -24.87 28.45 14.74
C SER A 18 -24.60 26.96 14.98
N ILE A 19 -25.25 26.32 15.95
CA ILE A 19 -25.12 24.87 16.20
C ILE A 19 -25.61 24.06 14.99
N GLY A 20 -26.74 24.46 14.37
CA GLY A 20 -27.26 23.78 13.18
C GLY A 20 -26.31 23.89 11.97
N ILE A 21 -25.78 25.09 11.72
CA ILE A 21 -24.80 25.33 10.64
C ILE A 21 -23.51 24.56 10.90
N LEU A 22 -23.03 24.53 12.15
CA LEU A 22 -21.85 23.76 12.53
C LEU A 22 -22.05 22.26 12.28
N GLY A 23 -23.22 21.70 12.65
CA GLY A 23 -23.54 20.30 12.38
C GLY A 23 -23.51 19.94 10.90
N ILE A 24 -23.99 20.82 10.02
CA ILE A 24 -23.94 20.62 8.56
C ILE A 24 -22.49 20.70 8.04
N MET A 25 -21.68 21.62 8.57
CA MET A 25 -20.25 21.74 8.19
C MET A 25 -19.40 20.58 8.70
N VAL A 26 -19.80 19.91 9.78
CA VAL A 26 -19.09 18.74 10.31
C VAL A 26 -19.11 17.58 9.31
N ILE A 27 -20.19 17.39 8.54
CA ILE A 27 -20.30 16.30 7.55
C ILE A 27 -19.18 16.35 6.49
N PRO A 28 -18.97 17.45 5.73
CA PRO A 28 -17.90 17.51 4.73
C PRO A 28 -16.51 17.53 5.36
N VAL A 29 -16.34 18.10 6.57
CA VAL A 29 -15.05 18.09 7.27
C VAL A 29 -14.70 16.68 7.75
N LEU A 30 -15.65 15.92 8.29
CA LEU A 30 -15.44 14.53 8.66
C LEU A 30 -15.16 13.67 7.43
N TYR A 31 -15.90 13.88 6.34
CA TYR A 31 -15.70 13.14 5.10
C TYR A 31 -14.30 13.40 4.54
N GLY A 32 -13.91 14.67 4.37
CA GLY A 32 -12.58 15.04 3.89
C GLY A 32 -11.48 14.61 4.86
N GLY A 33 -11.71 14.74 6.17
CA GLY A 33 -10.76 14.35 7.21
C GLY A 33 -10.52 12.84 7.25
N LEU A 34 -11.57 12.02 7.11
CA LEU A 34 -11.44 10.56 7.02
C LEU A 34 -10.69 10.14 5.77
N LEU A 35 -10.98 10.77 4.62
CA LEU A 35 -10.26 10.48 3.39
C LEU A 35 -8.79 10.86 3.51
N LEU A 36 -8.49 12.08 3.96
CA LEU A 36 -7.11 12.51 4.15
C LEU A 36 -6.39 11.60 5.14
N TRP A 37 -7.03 11.19 6.23
CA TRP A 37 -6.44 10.26 7.19
C TRP A 37 -6.15 8.89 6.56
N ALA A 38 -7.08 8.31 5.81
CA ALA A 38 -6.89 7.02 5.15
C ALA A 38 -5.86 7.06 4.01
N PHE A 39 -5.71 8.21 3.34
CA PHE A 39 -4.77 8.39 2.23
C PHE A 39 -3.46 9.06 2.62
N TRP A 40 -3.31 9.52 3.86
CA TRP A 40 -2.05 10.12 4.34
C TRP A 40 -0.94 9.09 4.37
N ASP A 41 -1.29 7.84 4.70
CA ASP A 41 -0.37 6.73 4.73
C ASP A 41 -1.08 5.39 4.41
N PRO A 42 -1.38 5.12 3.12
CA PRO A 42 -2.04 3.88 2.72
C PRO A 42 -1.09 2.68 2.70
N TYR A 43 0.22 2.91 2.82
CA TYR A 43 1.28 1.91 2.61
C TYR A 43 2.21 1.74 3.82
N GLY A 44 2.07 2.52 4.90
CA GLY A 44 2.99 2.51 6.04
C GLY A 44 3.11 1.20 6.82
N GLU A 45 2.26 0.21 6.54
CA GLU A 45 2.37 -1.15 7.08
C GLU A 45 2.68 -2.20 6.01
N ILE A 46 2.84 -1.79 4.74
CA ILE A 46 3.18 -2.70 3.63
C ILE A 46 4.65 -3.14 3.71
N GLU A 47 5.51 -2.32 4.32
CA GLU A 47 6.90 -2.67 4.63
C GLU A 47 6.99 -3.90 5.56
N ASN A 48 5.94 -4.21 6.32
CA ASN A 48 5.85 -5.38 7.20
C ASN A 48 5.13 -6.56 6.56
N LEU A 49 4.83 -6.53 5.26
CA LEU A 49 4.12 -7.60 4.59
C LEU A 49 5.13 -8.70 4.19
N PRO A 50 5.09 -9.89 4.82
CA PRO A 50 5.99 -10.99 4.46
C PRO A 50 5.61 -11.56 3.09
N VAL A 51 6.56 -11.54 2.16
CA VAL A 51 6.40 -12.02 0.79
C VAL A 51 7.41 -13.14 0.52
N ALA A 52 6.89 -14.33 0.24
CA ALA A 52 7.72 -15.48 -0.12
C ALA A 52 8.19 -15.40 -1.58
N ILE A 53 9.49 -15.52 -1.82
CA ILE A 53 10.10 -15.59 -3.15
C ILE A 53 10.65 -17.01 -3.35
N VAL A 54 10.16 -17.69 -4.38
CA VAL A 54 10.60 -19.03 -4.79
C VAL A 54 11.35 -18.90 -6.10
N ASN A 55 12.65 -19.18 -6.09
CA ASN A 55 13.47 -19.18 -7.29
C ASN A 55 13.72 -20.62 -7.77
N GLU A 56 13.07 -21.01 -8.86
CA GLU A 56 13.27 -22.29 -9.54
C GLU A 56 14.02 -22.12 -10.88
N ASP A 57 14.51 -20.91 -11.18
CA ASP A 57 15.27 -20.65 -12.39
C ASP A 57 16.71 -21.13 -12.23
N THR A 58 17.12 -22.08 -13.07
CA THR A 58 18.47 -22.65 -13.06
C THR A 58 19.44 -21.90 -13.97
N GLY A 59 19.02 -20.79 -14.58
CA GLY A 59 19.79 -20.04 -15.57
C GLY A 59 19.80 -20.70 -16.96
N THR A 60 20.23 -19.95 -17.97
CA THR A 60 20.32 -20.42 -19.37
C THR A 60 21.41 -19.70 -20.15
N GLU A 61 21.96 -20.38 -21.15
CA GLU A 61 22.90 -19.77 -22.09
C GLU A 61 22.14 -19.01 -23.19
N VAL A 62 22.46 -17.73 -23.37
CA VAL A 62 21.93 -16.86 -24.41
C VAL A 62 23.11 -16.20 -25.09
N ASN A 63 23.25 -16.38 -26.41
CA ASN A 63 24.35 -15.78 -27.20
C ASN A 63 25.76 -16.08 -26.64
N ASP A 64 26.03 -17.35 -26.29
CA ASP A 64 27.30 -17.82 -25.71
C ASP A 64 27.65 -17.23 -24.32
N GLU A 65 26.68 -16.59 -23.66
CA GLU A 65 26.80 -16.07 -22.30
C GLU A 65 25.78 -16.78 -21.39
N PHE A 66 26.24 -17.27 -20.23
CA PHE A 66 25.37 -17.95 -19.26
C PHE A 66 24.73 -16.93 -18.33
N ILE A 67 23.40 -16.81 -18.39
CA ILE A 67 22.63 -15.79 -17.68
C ILE A 67 21.82 -16.45 -16.56
N HIS A 68 21.88 -15.83 -15.37
CA HIS A 68 21.14 -16.21 -14.17
C HIS A 68 20.04 -15.18 -13.85
N ALA A 69 19.06 -15.05 -14.76
CA ALA A 69 18.05 -14.01 -14.67
C ALA A 69 17.21 -14.08 -13.38
N GLY A 70 16.87 -15.29 -12.91
CA GLY A 70 16.19 -15.47 -11.62
C GLY A 70 17.01 -14.97 -10.43
N ASP A 71 18.31 -15.26 -10.39
CA ASP A 71 19.19 -14.84 -9.29
C ASP A 71 19.38 -13.32 -9.28
N GLU A 72 19.59 -12.70 -10.45
CA GLU A 72 19.69 -11.24 -10.58
C GLU A 72 18.39 -10.53 -10.18
N PHE A 73 17.24 -11.12 -10.50
CA PHE A 73 15.94 -10.59 -10.11
C PHE A 73 15.74 -10.65 -8.59
N VAL A 74 16.07 -11.79 -7.97
CA VAL A 74 16.01 -11.95 -6.51
C VAL A 74 16.94 -10.94 -5.82
N GLU A 75 18.18 -10.79 -6.28
CA GLU A 75 19.12 -9.83 -5.72
C GLU A 75 18.60 -8.39 -5.78
N THR A 76 17.98 -8.01 -6.90
CA THR A 76 17.35 -6.68 -7.06
C THR A 76 16.17 -6.48 -6.11
N LEU A 77 15.39 -7.53 -5.82
CA LEU A 77 14.28 -7.45 -4.87
C LEU A 77 14.77 -7.28 -3.43
N PHE A 78 15.85 -7.96 -3.03
CA PHE A 78 16.41 -7.82 -1.70
C PHE A 78 17.11 -6.47 -1.45
N ASP A 79 17.45 -5.72 -2.50
CA ASP A 79 17.98 -4.34 -2.41
C ASP A 79 16.85 -3.30 -2.19
N ASP A 80 15.59 -3.68 -2.41
CA ASP A 80 14.42 -2.81 -2.18
C ASP A 80 13.85 -3.02 -0.77
N GLU A 81 13.89 -1.97 0.07
CA GLU A 81 13.38 -2.00 1.45
C GLU A 81 11.84 -1.92 1.55
N SER A 82 11.11 -1.86 0.43
CA SER A 82 9.66 -1.67 0.42
C SER A 82 8.87 -2.88 0.93
N PHE A 83 9.46 -4.08 0.96
CA PHE A 83 8.80 -5.32 1.40
C PHE A 83 9.76 -6.22 2.18
N GLN A 84 9.21 -7.05 3.08
CA GLN A 84 9.94 -8.13 3.73
C GLN A 84 9.93 -9.37 2.85
N PHE A 85 10.89 -9.45 1.93
CA PHE A 85 11.07 -10.64 1.10
C PHE A 85 11.76 -11.77 1.87
N GLU A 86 11.21 -12.98 1.76
CA GLU A 86 11.79 -14.20 2.31
C GLU A 86 12.02 -15.21 1.19
N LEU A 87 13.26 -15.68 1.02
CA LEU A 87 13.58 -16.71 0.03
C LEU A 87 13.22 -18.09 0.59
N THR A 88 12.35 -18.81 -0.11
CA THR A 88 11.85 -20.12 0.34
C THR A 88 11.61 -21.08 -0.83
N ASP A 89 11.40 -22.36 -0.54
CA ASP A 89 10.96 -23.34 -1.54
C ASP A 89 9.44 -23.28 -1.78
N TYR A 90 8.99 -23.92 -2.87
CA TYR A 90 7.60 -23.93 -3.29
C TYR A 90 6.64 -24.53 -2.25
N GLU A 91 7.03 -25.63 -1.60
CA GLU A 91 6.15 -26.30 -0.63
C GLU A 91 5.95 -25.42 0.61
N THR A 92 7.03 -24.82 1.11
CA THR A 92 7.01 -23.91 2.26
C THR A 92 6.26 -22.61 1.93
N ALA A 93 6.43 -22.05 0.72
CA ALA A 93 5.65 -20.89 0.28
C ALA A 93 4.14 -21.18 0.21
N GLN A 94 3.77 -22.36 -0.28
CA GLN A 94 2.38 -22.78 -0.37
C GLN A 94 1.76 -23.04 1.01
N GLN A 95 2.52 -23.64 1.93
CA GLN A 95 2.09 -23.83 3.32
C GLN A 95 1.92 -22.50 4.04
N GLY A 96 2.92 -21.61 3.98
CA GLY A 96 2.84 -20.30 4.61
C GLY A 96 1.72 -19.40 4.04
N LEU A 97 1.35 -19.56 2.76
CA LEU A 97 0.15 -18.92 2.22
C LEU A 97 -1.15 -19.48 2.84
N THR A 98 -1.18 -20.79 3.10
CA THR A 98 -2.35 -21.46 3.72
C THR A 98 -2.49 -21.10 5.20
N ASP A 99 -1.35 -20.96 5.88
CA ASP A 99 -1.26 -20.63 7.31
C ASP A 99 -1.32 -19.11 7.59
N PHE A 100 -1.52 -18.30 6.54
CA PHE A 100 -1.54 -16.82 6.59
C PHE A 100 -0.23 -16.20 7.10
N GLU A 101 0.88 -16.94 7.03
CA GLU A 101 2.23 -16.44 7.30
C GLU A 101 2.73 -15.58 6.13
N TYR A 102 2.33 -15.89 4.89
CA TYR A 102 2.59 -15.07 3.71
C TYR A 102 1.29 -14.53 3.12
N TYR A 103 1.32 -13.29 2.65
CA TYR A 103 0.18 -12.69 1.95
C TYR A 103 0.05 -13.20 0.51
N PHE A 104 1.20 -13.41 -0.15
CA PHE A 104 1.33 -14.02 -1.46
C PHE A 104 2.76 -14.54 -1.62
N PHE A 105 2.97 -15.43 -2.59
CA PHE A 105 4.30 -15.85 -3.01
C PHE A 105 4.51 -15.61 -4.50
N CYS A 106 5.74 -15.32 -4.90
CA CYS A 106 6.14 -15.18 -6.29
C CYS A 106 7.09 -16.33 -6.66
N SER A 107 6.76 -17.07 -7.71
CA SER A 107 7.63 -18.13 -8.24
C SER A 107 8.31 -17.68 -9.54
N CYS A 108 9.63 -17.55 -9.52
CA CYS A 108 10.42 -17.42 -10.74
C CYS A 108 10.64 -18.81 -11.32
N THR A 109 9.83 -19.17 -12.31
CA THR A 109 9.96 -20.42 -13.05
C THR A 109 10.52 -20.15 -14.44
N ARG A 110 11.33 -21.07 -14.96
CA ARG A 110 11.87 -20.99 -16.31
C ARG A 110 10.75 -21.11 -17.34
N ARG A 111 10.33 -19.98 -17.92
CA ARG A 111 9.44 -19.97 -19.09
C ARG A 111 10.21 -19.50 -20.31
N LEU A 112 10.70 -20.48 -21.07
CA LEU A 112 11.33 -20.29 -22.39
C LEU A 112 10.41 -19.41 -23.26
N PHE A 113 10.92 -18.26 -23.71
CA PHE A 113 10.41 -17.56 -24.89
C PHE A 113 11.12 -18.08 -26.14
#